data_AF-A0A6J7R1C0-F1
#
_entry.id   AF-A0A6J7R1C0-F1
#
_cell.length_a   1.000
_cell.length_b   1.000
_cell.length_c   1.000
_cell.angle_alpha   90.00
_cell.angle_beta   90.00
_cell.angle_gamma   90.00
#
_symmetry.space_group_name_H-M   'P 1'
#
loop_
_entity.id
_entity.type
_entity.pdbx_description
1 polymer ?
#
loop_
_entity_poly.entity_id
_entity_poly.type
_entity_poly.pdbx_seq_one_letter_code
_entity_poly.pdbx_strand_id
1 'polypeptide(L)' 'MIPKVKAAISAIDSGAFSVRITNGTNLEAVLDALDNRGGTLVSA' A
#
# COMPACT_ATOMS: atom_id res chain seq x y z
N MET A 1 -7.26 -11.38 -2.98
CA MET A 1 -6.51 -10.20 -3.49
C MET A 1 -7.38 -9.13 -4.12
N ILE A 2 -8.43 -9.47 -4.88
CA ILE A 2 -9.30 -8.51 -5.60
C ILE A 2 -9.82 -7.34 -4.73
N PRO A 3 -10.32 -7.54 -3.49
CA PRO A 3 -10.85 -6.42 -2.69
C PRO A 3 -9.78 -5.40 -2.30
N LYS A 4 -8.54 -5.86 -2.04
CA LYS A 4 -7.42 -4.99 -1.67
C LYS A 4 -6.98 -4.10 -2.83
N VAL A 5 -6.94 -4.68 -4.04
CA VAL A 5 -6.59 -3.93 -5.26
C VAL A 5 -7.64 -2.86 -5.55
N LYS A 6 -8.94 -3.21 -5.46
CA LYS A 6 -10.03 -2.22 -5.64
C LYS A 6 -9.96 -1.07 -4.63
N ALA A 7 -9.66 -1.36 -3.36
CA ALA A 7 -9.51 -0.33 -2.34
C ALA A 7 -8.30 0.57 -2.62
N ALA A 8 -7.18 0.02 -3.06
CA ALA A 8 -6.00 0.81 -3.42
C ALA A 8 -6.28 1.76 -4.59
N ILE A 9 -6.93 1.25 -5.65
CA ILE A 9 -7.34 2.08 -6.81
C ILE A 9 -8.28 3.19 -6.35
N SER A 10 -9.32 2.85 -5.56
CA SER A 10 -10.28 3.85 -5.07
C SER A 10 -9.63 4.93 -4.20
N ALA A 11 -8.58 4.62 -3.45
CA ALA A 11 -7.83 5.60 -2.66
C ALA A 11 -7.02 6.54 -3.55
N ILE A 12 -6.37 6.02 -4.61
CA ILE A 12 -5.69 6.84 -5.62
C ILE A 12 -6.69 7.78 -6.31
N ASP A 13 -7.83 7.25 -6.76
CA ASP A 13 -8.90 8.04 -7.39
C ASP A 13 -9.46 9.13 -6.45
N SER A 14 -9.39 8.89 -5.13
CA SER A 14 -9.79 9.86 -4.10
C SER A 14 -8.70 10.90 -3.75
N GLY A 15 -7.56 10.87 -4.42
CA GLY A 15 -6.48 11.84 -4.26
C GLY A 15 -5.32 11.38 -3.37
N ALA A 16 -5.24 10.11 -2.99
CA ALA A 16 -4.04 9.59 -2.35
C ALA A 16 -2.86 9.61 -3.35
N PHE A 17 -1.70 10.09 -2.91
CA PHE A 17 -0.49 10.11 -3.74
C PHE A 17 -0.02 8.68 -4.11
N SER A 18 -0.09 7.77 -3.14
CA SER A 18 0.27 6.37 -3.32
C SER A 18 -0.37 5.51 -2.25
N VAL A 19 -0.56 4.22 -2.53
CA VAL A 19 -0.99 3.21 -1.56
C VAL A 19 0.07 2.11 -1.49
N ARG A 20 0.43 1.69 -0.29
CA ARG A 20 1.35 0.56 -0.09
C ARG A 20 0.66 -0.57 0.66
N ILE A 21 0.77 -1.78 0.12
CA ILE A 21 0.27 -3.01 0.74
C ILE A 21 1.47 -3.79 1.27
N THR A 22 1.52 -3.98 2.59
CA THR A 22 2.59 -4.71 3.28
C THR A 22 2.04 -5.81 4.19
N ASN A 23 2.92 -6.65 4.73
CA ASN A 23 2.54 -7.66 5.72
C ASN A 23 2.46 -7.02 7.12
N GLY A 24 1.24 -6.77 7.59
CA GLY A 24 1.01 -6.15 8.90
C GLY A 24 1.36 -7.03 10.12
N THR A 25 1.68 -8.32 9.95
CA THR A 25 2.12 -9.17 11.06
C THR A 25 3.64 -9.14 11.28
N ASN A 26 4.40 -8.53 10.36
CA ASN A 26 5.84 -8.34 10.48
C ASN A 26 6.14 -6.85 10.70
N LEU A 27 6.70 -6.52 11.86
CA LEU A 27 7.04 -5.14 12.22
C LEU A 27 8.02 -4.49 11.24
N GLU A 28 9.06 -5.22 10.81
CA GLU A 28 10.04 -4.69 9.84
C GLU A 28 9.37 -4.32 8.53
N ALA A 29 8.43 -5.16 8.06
CA ALA A 29 7.68 -4.90 6.83
C ALA A 29 6.76 -3.67 6.93
N VAL A 30 6.30 -3.32 8.14
CA VAL A 30 5.53 -2.09 8.38
C VAL A 30 6.46 -0.88 8.39
N LEU A 31 7.62 -0.98 9.04
CA LEU A 31 8.62 0.10 9.06
C LEU A 31 9.16 0.40 7.67
N ASP A 32 9.50 -0.64 6.90
CA ASP A 32 9.92 -0.50 5.50
C ASP A 32 8.84 0.18 4.66
N ALA A 33 7.57 -0.16 4.87
CA ALA A 33 6.48 0.44 4.11
C ALA A 33 6.32 1.94 4.38
N LEU A 34 6.54 2.37 5.64
CA LEU A 34 6.55 3.79 6.02
C LEU A 34 7.76 4.53 5.44
N ASP A 35 8.88 3.84 5.25
CA ASP A 35 10.08 4.34 4.58
C ASP A 35 10.04 4.17 3.06
N ASN A 36 8.85 3.95 2.49
CA ASN A 36 8.61 3.79 1.05
C ASN A 36 9.36 2.62 0.40
N ARG A 37 9.68 1.57 1.16
CA ARG A 37 10.36 0.34 0.73
C ARG A 37 9.46 -0.89 0.95
N GLY A 38 9.78 -2.01 0.31
CA GLY A 38 9.12 -3.31 0.51
C GLY A 38 7.64 -3.40 0.09
N GLY A 39 7.04 -4.59 0.15
CA GLY A 39 5.63 -4.78 -0.21
C GLY A 39 5.26 -4.39 -1.65
N THR A 40 3.99 -4.08 -1.88
CA THR A 40 3.47 -3.65 -3.20
C THR A 40 3.09 -2.17 -3.14
N LEU A 41 3.70 -1.36 -4.01
CA LEU A 41 3.34 0.05 -4.23
C LEU A 41 2.30 0.15 -5.35
N VAL A 42 1.28 0.97 -5.13
CA VAL A 42 0.30 1.40 -6.13
C VAL A 42 0.38 2.92 -6.21
N SER A 43 0.58 3.45 -7.41
CA SER A 43 0.55 4.88 -7.73
C SER A 43 -0.31 5.12 -8.97
N ALA A 44 -0.71 6.37 -9.19
CA ALA A 44 -1.30 6.82 -10.46
C ALA A 44 -0.30 6.69 -11.62
#